data_AF-A0A3D5T0P2-F1
#
_entry.id   AF-A0A3D5T0P2-F1
#
_cell.length_a   1.000
_cell.length_b   1.000
_cell.length_c   1.000
_cell.angle_alpha   90.00
_cell.angle_beta   90.00
_cell.angle_gamma   90.00
#
_symmetry.space_group_name_H-M   'P 1'
#
loop_
_entity.id
_entity.type
_entity.pdbx_description
1 polymer ?
#
loop_
_entity_poly.entity_id
_entity_poly.type
_entity_poly.pdbx_seq_one_letter_code
_entity_poly.pdbx_strand_id
1 'polypeptide(L)'
;MNWRQRLGAFIGGFDAGQHHRRLRGFRATRAHVNALIAASGPDITARARWLVRNNGYAVNAVESWAANTAGDGIKPISKIPDPARKEELQRLWLAWTDEADGEGLTDFYGLQRRAAREVFIAGEVFFRIRPRRAEDGLTVPLQLQMLPAEMLPLEQSGRAANGNMIRQGIEFDRIGRRVAYHFLR
;
A
#
# COMPACT_ATOMS: atom_id res chain seq x y z
N MET A 1 24.74 40.25 4.49
CA MET A 1 23.38 40.37 3.90
C MET A 1 22.89 41.80 4.09
N ASN A 2 22.57 42.51 3.01
CA ASN A 2 22.27 43.95 3.06
C ASN A 2 20.85 44.20 3.64
N TRP A 3 20.61 45.34 4.28
CA TRP A 3 19.37 45.64 5.00
C TRP A 3 18.11 45.56 4.10
N ARG A 4 18.27 45.95 2.83
CA ARG A 4 17.22 45.84 1.80
C ARG A 4 16.81 44.39 1.48
N GLN A 5 17.75 43.44 1.53
CA GLN A 5 17.47 42.02 1.31
C GLN A 5 16.68 41.41 2.49
N ARG A 6 16.94 41.88 3.72
CA ARG A 6 16.21 41.42 4.92
C ARG A 6 14.76 41.88 4.94
N LEU A 7 14.49 43.11 4.48
CA LEU A 7 13.12 43.64 4.36
C LEU A 7 12.34 43.00 3.21
N GLY A 8 12.98 42.75 2.05
CA GLY A 8 12.34 42.06 0.92
C GLY A 8 11.90 40.63 1.26
N ALA A 9 12.69 39.90 2.05
CA ALA A 9 12.33 38.57 2.55
C ALA A 9 11.13 38.57 3.52
N PHE A 10 10.86 39.70 4.17
CA PHE A 10 9.81 39.82 5.19
C PHE A 10 8.47 40.36 4.65
N ILE A 11 8.51 41.15 3.56
CA ILE A 11 7.33 41.89 3.05
C ILE A 11 6.89 41.40 1.65
N GLY A 12 7.72 40.62 0.94
CA GLY A 12 7.39 40.13 -0.41
C GLY A 12 8.20 38.91 -0.87
N GLY A 13 8.48 37.96 0.03
CA GLY A 13 9.15 36.70 -0.31
C GLY A 13 8.21 35.66 -0.91
N PHE A 14 8.77 34.61 -1.52
CA PHE A 14 8.02 33.40 -1.91
C PHE A 14 7.16 32.90 -0.75
N ASP A 15 5.94 32.40 -1.02
CA ASP A 15 5.05 31.83 0.02
C ASP A 15 5.75 30.78 0.89
N ALA A 16 6.67 30.00 0.28
CA ALA A 16 7.50 29.00 0.96
C ALA A 16 8.48 29.56 2.00
N GLY A 17 8.81 30.85 1.94
CA GLY A 17 9.73 31.55 2.86
C GLY A 17 9.04 32.45 3.87
N GLN A 18 7.70 32.43 3.96
CA GLN A 18 6.98 33.29 4.89
C GLN A 18 7.16 32.84 6.35
N HIS A 19 7.15 33.81 7.26
CA HIS A 19 7.30 33.60 8.70
C HIS A 19 6.14 34.26 9.47
N HIS A 20 4.90 33.81 9.23
CA HIS A 20 3.70 34.29 9.92
C HIS A 20 3.38 33.47 11.19
N ARG A 21 2.58 34.03 12.12
CA ARG A 21 2.16 33.35 13.37
C ARG A 21 1.54 31.96 13.13
N ARG A 22 0.82 31.77 12.01
CA ARG A 22 0.21 30.49 11.63
C ARG A 22 1.24 29.40 11.30
N LEU A 23 2.47 29.79 10.97
CA LEU A 23 3.59 28.89 10.68
C LEU A 23 4.47 28.63 11.92
N ARG A 24 4.12 29.16 13.11
CA ARG A 24 4.92 28.98 14.34
C ARG A 24 5.10 27.51 14.74
N GLY A 25 4.10 26.66 14.44
CA GLY A 25 4.17 25.21 14.64
C GLY A 25 4.63 24.43 13.41
N PHE A 26 4.73 25.07 12.24
CA PHE A 26 5.11 24.44 11.00
C PHE A 26 6.63 24.48 10.82
N ARG A 27 7.29 23.40 11.23
CA ARG A 27 8.71 23.18 10.92
C ARG A 27 8.80 22.16 9.80
N ALA A 28 9.07 22.63 8.59
CA ALA A 28 9.37 21.74 7.47
C ALA A 28 10.59 20.87 7.82
N THR A 29 10.37 19.57 7.94
CA THR A 29 11.44 18.62 8.23
C THR A 29 12.37 18.48 7.02
N ARG A 30 13.67 18.37 7.28
CA ARG A 30 14.68 18.03 6.27
C ARG A 30 15.06 16.56 6.32
N ALA A 31 14.40 15.76 7.17
CA ALA A 31 14.66 14.35 7.29
C ALA A 31 14.20 13.60 6.03
N HIS A 32 14.95 12.56 5.66
CA HIS A 32 14.58 11.67 4.56
C HIS A 32 13.26 10.94 4.86
N VAL A 33 12.44 10.70 3.83
CA VAL A 33 11.10 10.09 3.97
C VAL A 33 11.15 8.78 4.77
N ASN A 34 12.10 7.89 4.48
CA ASN A 34 12.24 6.64 5.23
C ASN A 34 12.50 6.85 6.74
N ALA A 35 13.23 7.91 7.12
CA ALA A 35 13.44 8.23 8.53
C ALA A 35 12.15 8.72 9.21
N LEU A 36 11.32 9.46 8.48
CA LEU A 36 10.00 9.88 8.96
C LEU A 36 9.05 8.69 9.09
N ILE A 37 9.02 7.78 8.11
CA ILE A 37 8.22 6.55 8.16
C ILE A 37 8.67 5.68 9.34
N ALA A 38 9.97 5.53 9.56
CA ALA A 38 10.48 4.77 10.70
C ALA A 38 10.05 5.37 12.04
N ALA A 39 10.02 6.71 12.14
CA ALA A 39 9.70 7.39 13.39
C ALA A 39 8.19 7.50 13.68
N SER A 40 7.36 7.71 12.66
CA SER A 40 5.94 8.01 12.83
C SER A 40 4.98 7.16 12.01
N GLY A 41 5.48 6.21 11.22
CA GLY A 41 4.66 5.32 10.39
C GLY A 41 3.58 4.60 11.18
N PRO A 42 3.90 3.91 12.29
CA PRO A 42 2.90 3.22 13.11
C PRO A 42 1.80 4.16 13.64
N ASP A 43 2.19 5.34 14.11
CA ASP A 43 1.25 6.36 14.61
C ASP A 43 0.33 6.89 13.50
N ILE A 44 0.88 7.16 12.31
CA ILE A 44 0.11 7.65 11.16
C ILE A 44 -0.94 6.61 10.77
N THR A 45 -0.55 5.35 10.60
CA THR A 45 -1.45 4.28 10.23
C THR A 45 -2.52 4.04 11.30
N ALA A 46 -2.14 3.98 12.58
CA ALA A 46 -3.09 3.82 13.68
C ALA A 46 -4.13 4.96 13.74
N ARG A 47 -3.70 6.21 13.53
CA ARG A 47 -4.58 7.39 13.50
C ARG A 47 -5.47 7.41 12.27
N ALA A 48 -4.96 7.01 11.09
CA ALA A 48 -5.76 6.88 9.87
C ALA A 48 -6.89 5.87 10.06
N ARG A 49 -6.57 4.69 10.61
CA ARG A 49 -7.56 3.66 10.95
C ARG A 49 -8.60 4.14 11.96
N TRP A 50 -8.14 4.84 13.01
CA TRP A 50 -9.05 5.43 13.99
C TRP A 50 -10.00 6.43 13.35
N LEU A 51 -9.48 7.29 12.47
CA LEU A 51 -10.29 8.30 11.78
C LEU A 51 -11.36 7.64 10.91
N VAL A 52 -11.01 6.61 10.13
CA VAL A 52 -11.97 5.88 9.29
C VAL A 52 -13.04 5.19 10.14
N ARG A 53 -12.73 4.65 11.32
CA ARG A 53 -13.75 4.02 12.18
C ARG A 53 -14.72 5.02 12.81
N ASN A 54 -14.26 6.25 13.08
CA ASN A 54 -14.99 7.19 13.93
C ASN A 54 -15.54 8.42 13.18
N ASN A 55 -15.19 8.61 11.92
CA ASN A 55 -15.59 9.79 11.14
C ASN A 55 -16.24 9.39 9.81
N GLY A 56 -17.55 9.66 9.69
CA GLY A 56 -18.32 9.34 8.48
C GLY A 56 -17.79 10.01 7.20
N TYR A 57 -17.17 11.19 7.29
CA TYR A 57 -16.52 11.83 6.13
C TYR A 57 -15.30 11.04 5.67
N ALA A 58 -14.51 10.50 6.61
CA ALA A 58 -13.36 9.67 6.27
C ALA A 58 -13.79 8.33 5.67
N VAL A 59 -14.86 7.70 6.21
CA VAL A 59 -15.48 6.51 5.60
C VAL A 59 -15.90 6.82 4.18
N ASN A 60 -16.67 7.89 3.97
CA ASN A 60 -17.17 8.24 2.64
C ASN A 60 -16.03 8.53 1.65
N ALA A 61 -14.95 9.17 2.10
CA ALA A 61 -13.76 9.40 1.27
C ALA A 61 -13.10 8.07 0.84
N VAL A 62 -12.93 7.13 1.77
CA VAL A 62 -12.39 5.79 1.46
C VAL A 62 -13.30 5.03 0.50
N GLU A 63 -14.61 5.01 0.72
CA GLU A 63 -15.56 4.31 -0.17
C GLU A 63 -15.58 4.93 -1.55
N SER A 64 -15.60 6.26 -1.63
CA SER A 64 -15.57 7.00 -2.90
C SER A 64 -14.29 6.69 -3.66
N TRP A 65 -13.13 6.70 -2.98
CA TRP A 65 -11.87 6.34 -3.59
C TRP A 65 -11.86 4.90 -4.11
N ALA A 66 -12.26 3.94 -3.27
CA ALA A 66 -12.25 2.53 -3.63
C ALA A 66 -13.18 2.23 -4.81
N ALA A 67 -14.38 2.84 -4.83
CA ALA A 67 -15.33 2.70 -5.93
C ALA A 67 -14.78 3.27 -7.24
N ASN A 68 -14.15 4.45 -7.22
CA ASN A 68 -13.58 5.06 -8.43
C ASN A 68 -12.29 4.37 -8.91
N THR A 69 -11.53 3.78 -7.99
CA THR A 69 -10.25 3.12 -8.31
C THR A 69 -10.45 1.71 -8.85
N ALA A 70 -11.29 0.90 -8.19
CA ALA A 70 -11.54 -0.48 -8.60
C ALA A 70 -12.68 -0.60 -9.62
N GLY A 71 -13.65 0.33 -9.59
CA GLY A 71 -14.86 0.25 -10.42
C GLY A 71 -15.61 -1.06 -10.18
N ASP A 72 -16.04 -1.67 -11.28
CA ASP A 72 -16.69 -2.99 -11.30
C ASP A 72 -15.67 -4.15 -11.28
N GLY A 73 -14.39 -3.85 -11.11
CA GLY A 73 -13.31 -4.82 -11.13
C GLY A 73 -12.47 -4.79 -12.40
N ILE A 74 -11.16 -4.90 -12.21
CA ILE A 74 -10.15 -5.01 -13.25
C ILE A 74 -10.06 -6.49 -13.67
N LYS A 75 -10.28 -6.74 -14.96
CA LYS A 75 -10.20 -8.08 -15.56
C LYS A 75 -9.15 -8.13 -16.67
N PRO A 76 -8.44 -9.25 -16.84
CA PRO A 76 -7.47 -9.41 -17.91
C PRO A 76 -8.16 -9.48 -19.27
N ILE A 77 -7.52 -8.89 -20.28
CA ILE A 77 -7.92 -9.07 -21.69
C ILE A 77 -6.97 -10.09 -22.30
N SER A 78 -7.47 -11.30 -22.52
CA SER A 78 -6.70 -12.36 -23.18
C SER A 78 -6.37 -11.97 -24.63
N LYS A 79 -5.09 -12.11 -24.99
CA LYS A 79 -4.55 -11.91 -26.35
C LYS A 79 -4.46 -13.21 -27.15
N ILE A 80 -5.07 -14.30 -26.67
CA ILE A 80 -5.09 -15.59 -27.38
C ILE A 80 -5.83 -15.42 -28.72
N PRO A 81 -5.24 -15.79 -29.87
CA PRO A 81 -5.89 -15.68 -31.18
C PRO A 81 -7.06 -16.64 -31.37
N ASP A 82 -6.95 -17.85 -30.81
CA ASP A 82 -7.97 -18.89 -30.91
C ASP A 82 -9.20 -18.56 -30.05
N PRO A 83 -10.40 -18.37 -30.64
CA PRO A 83 -11.61 -18.05 -29.91
C PRO A 83 -12.01 -19.11 -28.88
N ALA A 84 -11.85 -20.39 -29.19
CA ALA A 84 -12.29 -21.48 -28.32
C ALA A 84 -11.45 -21.52 -27.03
N ARG A 85 -10.13 -21.43 -27.15
CA ARG A 85 -9.20 -21.32 -26.01
C ARG A 85 -9.41 -20.04 -25.21
N LYS A 86 -9.74 -18.94 -25.88
CA LYS A 86 -10.04 -17.68 -25.20
C LYS A 86 -11.28 -17.80 -24.31
N GLU A 87 -12.33 -18.45 -24.81
CA GLU A 87 -13.55 -18.71 -24.05
C GLU A 87 -13.29 -19.66 -22.86
N GLU A 88 -12.52 -20.72 -23.06
CA GLU A 88 -12.10 -21.63 -22.00
C GLU A 88 -11.36 -20.90 -20.87
N LEU A 89 -10.39 -20.05 -21.22
CA LEU A 89 -9.66 -19.24 -20.25
C LEU A 89 -10.58 -18.27 -19.51
N GLN A 90 -11.54 -17.65 -20.20
CA GLN A 90 -12.50 -16.75 -19.57
C GLN A 90 -13.42 -17.47 -18.58
N ARG A 91 -13.87 -18.69 -18.91
CA ARG A 91 -14.64 -19.53 -17.97
C ARG A 91 -13.81 -19.89 -16.73
N LEU A 92 -12.56 -20.31 -16.94
CA LEU A 92 -11.64 -20.62 -15.82
C LEU A 92 -11.36 -19.39 -14.95
N TRP A 93 -11.19 -18.21 -15.57
CA TRP A 93 -11.01 -16.96 -14.85
C TRP A 93 -12.22 -16.66 -13.94
N LEU A 94 -13.43 -16.73 -14.49
CA LEU A 94 -14.66 -16.45 -13.73
C LEU A 94 -14.87 -17.44 -12.58
N ALA A 95 -14.61 -18.74 -12.82
CA ALA A 95 -14.69 -19.73 -11.75
C ALA A 95 -13.64 -19.47 -10.65
N TRP A 96 -12.41 -19.10 -11.04
CA TRP A 96 -11.36 -18.79 -10.09
C TRP A 96 -11.63 -17.52 -9.28
N THR A 97 -12.31 -16.52 -9.84
CA THR A 97 -12.53 -15.26 -9.09
C THR A 97 -13.28 -15.49 -7.79
N ASP A 98 -14.22 -16.44 -7.75
CA ASP A 98 -14.98 -16.76 -6.53
C ASP A 98 -14.14 -17.51 -5.49
N GLU A 99 -13.06 -18.16 -5.92
CA GLU A 99 -12.16 -18.97 -5.09
C GLU A 99 -10.86 -18.25 -4.70
N ALA A 100 -10.65 -17.05 -5.25
CA ALA A 100 -9.37 -16.37 -5.23
C ALA A 100 -8.90 -15.97 -3.81
N ASP A 101 -9.83 -15.68 -2.88
CA ASP A 101 -9.48 -15.28 -1.52
C ASP A 101 -9.15 -16.48 -0.63
N GLY A 102 -7.90 -16.56 -0.20
CA GLY A 102 -7.42 -17.59 0.72
C GLY A 102 -7.97 -17.48 2.14
N GLU A 103 -8.68 -16.40 2.47
CA GLU A 103 -9.42 -16.23 3.73
C GLU A 103 -10.93 -16.49 3.57
N GLY A 104 -11.42 -16.63 2.33
CA GLY A 104 -12.83 -16.90 2.04
C GLY A 104 -13.79 -15.76 2.41
N LEU A 105 -13.31 -14.52 2.49
CA LEU A 105 -14.13 -13.37 2.86
C LEU A 105 -14.83 -12.73 1.67
N THR A 106 -14.24 -12.85 0.47
CA THR A 106 -14.74 -12.18 -0.74
C THR A 106 -14.19 -12.84 -2.02
N ASP A 107 -14.65 -12.37 -3.18
CA ASP A 107 -14.15 -12.80 -4.48
C ASP A 107 -12.92 -11.97 -4.91
N PHE A 108 -12.36 -12.25 -6.07
CA PHE A 108 -11.21 -11.51 -6.60
C PHE A 108 -11.49 -10.01 -6.77
N TYR A 109 -12.71 -9.63 -7.14
CA TYR A 109 -13.07 -8.21 -7.31
C TYR A 109 -13.24 -7.50 -5.98
N GLY A 110 -13.76 -8.18 -4.97
CA GLY A 110 -13.76 -7.72 -3.59
C GLY A 110 -12.36 -7.59 -3.00
N LEU A 111 -11.43 -8.50 -3.35
CA LEU A 111 -10.02 -8.33 -3.00
C LEU A 111 -9.43 -7.05 -3.62
N GLN A 112 -9.77 -6.72 -4.87
CA GLN A 112 -9.34 -5.46 -5.49
C GLN A 112 -9.91 -4.24 -4.76
N ARG A 113 -11.20 -4.28 -4.40
CA ARG A 113 -11.83 -3.20 -3.61
C ARG A 113 -11.15 -3.07 -2.25
N ARG A 114 -10.88 -4.18 -1.55
CA ARG A 114 -10.16 -4.19 -0.27
C ARG A 114 -8.76 -3.61 -0.44
N ALA A 115 -8.02 -3.99 -1.47
CA ALA A 115 -6.71 -3.44 -1.77
C ALA A 115 -6.75 -1.92 -2.00
N ALA A 116 -7.72 -1.42 -2.78
CA ALA A 116 -7.88 0.00 -3.02
C ALA A 116 -8.14 0.80 -1.73
N ARG A 117 -8.95 0.24 -0.81
CA ARG A 117 -9.16 0.83 0.53
C ARG A 117 -7.87 0.88 1.33
N GLU A 118 -7.12 -0.22 1.37
CA GLU A 118 -5.88 -0.30 2.15
C GLU A 118 -4.83 0.68 1.66
N VAL A 119 -4.66 0.81 0.34
CA VAL A 119 -3.74 1.79 -0.25
C VAL A 119 -4.14 3.21 0.15
N PHE A 120 -5.44 3.53 0.21
CA PHE A 120 -5.88 4.86 0.63
C PHE A 120 -5.67 5.13 2.13
N ILE A 121 -5.86 4.12 2.98
CA ILE A 121 -5.80 4.27 4.44
C ILE A 121 -4.36 4.19 4.95
N ALA A 122 -3.64 3.16 4.54
CA ALA A 122 -2.33 2.78 5.07
C ALA A 122 -1.19 3.04 4.08
N GLY A 123 -1.49 3.38 2.82
CA GLY A 123 -0.48 3.67 1.79
C GLY A 123 0.01 2.44 1.03
N GLU A 124 -0.17 1.24 1.58
CA GLU A 124 0.27 -0.01 0.97
C GLU A 124 -0.58 -1.20 1.42
N VAL A 125 -0.48 -2.29 0.67
CA VAL A 125 -1.08 -3.59 0.98
C VAL A 125 -0.26 -4.67 0.27
N PHE A 126 -0.17 -5.84 0.88
CA PHE A 126 0.59 -6.94 0.33
C PHE A 126 -0.33 -8.10 -0.02
N PHE A 127 0.04 -8.85 -1.06
CA PHE A 127 -0.62 -10.10 -1.39
C PHE A 127 0.40 -11.23 -1.38
N ARG A 128 0.16 -12.23 -0.53
CA ARG A 128 0.87 -13.49 -0.57
C ARG A 128 0.18 -14.39 -1.60
N ILE A 129 0.91 -14.73 -2.65
CA ILE A 129 0.48 -15.73 -3.62
C ILE A 129 0.59 -17.10 -2.96
N ARG A 130 -0.51 -17.85 -2.92
CA ARG A 130 -0.61 -19.17 -2.28
C ARG A 130 -0.94 -20.22 -3.34
N PRO A 131 0.07 -20.87 -3.93
CA PRO A 131 -0.15 -22.10 -4.68
C PRO A 131 -0.84 -23.13 -3.77
N ARG A 132 -1.89 -23.76 -4.29
CA ARG A 132 -2.66 -24.79 -3.59
C ARG A 132 -2.38 -26.15 -4.19
N ARG A 133 -2.73 -27.20 -3.46
CA ARG A 133 -2.63 -28.58 -3.98
C ARG A 133 -3.90 -28.92 -4.74
N ALA A 134 -3.81 -29.84 -5.69
CA ALA A 134 -4.99 -30.30 -6.43
C ALA A 134 -6.06 -30.92 -5.50
N GLU A 135 -5.62 -31.54 -4.40
CA GLU A 135 -6.49 -32.11 -3.35
C GLU A 135 -7.31 -31.06 -2.58
N ASP A 136 -6.98 -29.76 -2.69
CA ASP A 136 -7.74 -28.68 -2.05
C ASP A 136 -9.08 -28.39 -2.77
N GLY A 137 -9.34 -29.00 -3.93
CA GLY A 137 -10.64 -28.95 -4.61
C GLY A 137 -10.98 -27.62 -5.30
N LEU A 138 -9.98 -26.74 -5.51
CA LEU A 138 -10.15 -25.48 -6.24
C LEU A 138 -10.13 -25.71 -7.75
N THR A 139 -10.95 -24.95 -8.48
CA THR A 139 -10.98 -24.91 -9.94
C THR A 139 -9.60 -24.56 -10.50
N VAL A 140 -8.95 -23.55 -9.91
CA VAL A 140 -7.56 -23.20 -10.18
C VAL A 140 -6.81 -23.24 -8.85
N PRO A 141 -5.73 -24.04 -8.72
CA PRO A 141 -5.04 -24.26 -7.44
C PRO A 141 -4.12 -23.08 -7.07
N LEU A 142 -4.71 -21.90 -6.95
CA LEU A 142 -4.06 -20.64 -6.65
C LEU A 142 -5.01 -19.80 -5.83
N GLN A 143 -4.52 -19.27 -4.71
CA GLN A 143 -5.24 -18.27 -3.93
C GLN A 143 -4.33 -17.10 -3.61
N LEU A 144 -4.95 -16.00 -3.24
CA LEU A 144 -4.31 -14.79 -2.78
C LEU A 144 -4.68 -14.60 -1.31
N GLN A 145 -3.69 -14.30 -0.50
CA GLN A 145 -3.95 -13.80 0.84
C GLN A 145 -3.51 -12.36 0.94
N MET A 146 -4.44 -11.52 1.30
CA MET A 146 -4.19 -10.12 1.57
C MET A 146 -3.55 -9.95 2.94
N LEU A 147 -2.43 -9.26 3.01
CA LEU A 147 -1.71 -8.94 4.24
C LEU A 147 -1.73 -7.42 4.42
N PRO A 148 -2.24 -6.92 5.55
CA PRO A 148 -2.23 -5.48 5.85
C PRO A 148 -0.79 -4.96 6.01
N ALA A 149 -0.60 -3.66 5.76
CA ALA A 149 0.72 -3.02 5.83
C ALA A 149 1.40 -3.23 7.20
N GLU A 150 0.60 -3.22 8.25
CA GLU A 150 1.01 -3.39 9.64
C GLU A 150 1.66 -4.76 9.93
N MET A 151 1.47 -5.76 9.06
CA MET A 151 2.16 -7.05 9.16
C MET A 151 3.63 -6.98 8.75
N LEU A 152 4.08 -5.90 8.10
CA LEU A 152 5.48 -5.65 7.80
C LEU A 152 6.06 -4.71 8.88
N PRO A 153 6.80 -5.24 9.86
CA PRO A 153 7.24 -4.48 11.03
C PRO A 153 8.29 -3.43 10.65
N LEU A 154 7.92 -2.15 10.80
CA LEU A 154 8.77 -1.01 10.50
C LEU A 154 10.00 -0.91 11.43
N GLU A 155 9.87 -1.45 12.64
CA GLU A 155 10.92 -1.54 13.64
C GLU A 155 11.96 -2.62 13.32
N GLN A 156 11.64 -3.59 12.45
CA GLN A 156 12.57 -4.65 12.08
C GLN A 156 13.64 -4.11 11.13
N SER A 157 14.75 -3.66 11.70
CA SER A 157 15.93 -3.21 10.97
C SER A 157 17.19 -3.82 11.57
N GLY A 158 18.15 -4.21 10.74
CA GLY A 158 19.36 -4.88 11.20
C GLY A 158 20.03 -5.68 10.10
N ARG A 159 20.85 -6.66 10.49
CA ARG A 159 21.55 -7.54 9.53
C ARG A 159 20.95 -8.94 9.62
N ALA A 160 20.53 -9.48 8.48
CA ALA A 160 20.07 -10.86 8.35
C ALA A 160 21.23 -11.86 8.54
N ALA A 161 20.92 -13.13 8.81
CA ALA A 161 21.91 -14.19 9.02
C ALA A 161 22.83 -14.41 7.80
N ASN A 162 22.32 -14.18 6.60
CA ASN A 162 23.08 -14.22 5.34
C ASN A 162 23.96 -12.97 5.10
N GLY A 163 23.95 -12.00 6.02
CA GLY A 163 24.70 -10.76 5.94
C GLY A 163 24.01 -9.61 5.20
N ASN A 164 22.81 -9.82 4.66
CA ASN A 164 22.00 -8.77 4.01
C ASN A 164 21.50 -7.75 5.01
N MET A 165 21.19 -6.54 4.53
CA MET A 165 20.66 -5.47 5.38
C MET A 165 19.13 -5.50 5.34
N ILE A 166 18.50 -5.55 6.51
CA ILE A 166 17.06 -5.37 6.67
C ILE A 166 16.80 -3.93 7.10
N ARG A 167 15.87 -3.26 6.44
CA ARG A 167 15.38 -1.93 6.82
C ARG A 167 13.86 -1.96 6.77
N GLN A 168 13.22 -1.71 7.90
CA GLN A 168 11.76 -1.63 8.01
C GLN A 168 11.05 -2.87 7.46
N GLY A 169 11.53 -4.07 7.83
CA GLY A 169 10.99 -5.35 7.38
C GLY A 169 11.40 -5.76 5.95
N ILE A 170 12.07 -4.89 5.19
CA ILE A 170 12.52 -5.17 3.82
C ILE A 170 14.00 -5.56 3.80
N GLU A 171 14.33 -6.70 3.22
CA GLU A 171 15.71 -7.17 3.06
C GLU A 171 16.31 -6.74 1.72
N PHE A 172 17.55 -6.25 1.78
CA PHE A 172 18.30 -5.78 0.63
C PHE A 172 19.59 -6.58 0.45
N ASP A 173 19.88 -6.95 -0.80
CA ASP A 173 21.18 -7.52 -1.16
C ASP A 173 22.31 -6.46 -1.05
N ARG A 174 23.54 -6.89 -1.33
CA ARG A 174 24.74 -6.04 -1.23
C ARG A 174 24.75 -4.84 -2.18
N ILE A 175 23.94 -4.85 -3.24
CA ILE A 175 23.83 -3.76 -4.22
C ILE A 175 22.53 -2.97 -4.07
N GLY A 176 21.73 -3.26 -3.04
CA GLY A 176 20.53 -2.52 -2.68
C GLY A 176 19.23 -2.98 -3.37
N ARG A 177 19.19 -4.18 -3.96
CA ARG A 177 17.94 -4.75 -4.50
C ARG A 177 17.14 -5.41 -3.39
N ARG A 178 15.81 -5.25 -3.41
CA ARG A 178 14.90 -5.94 -2.49
C ARG A 178 14.90 -7.43 -2.81
N VAL A 179 15.14 -8.27 -1.80
CA VAL A 179 15.19 -9.74 -1.96
C VAL A 179 14.19 -10.49 -1.09
N ALA A 180 13.72 -9.88 0.00
CA ALA A 180 12.69 -10.47 0.85
C ALA A 180 11.90 -9.40 1.62
N TYR A 181 10.72 -9.79 2.09
CA TYR A 181 9.86 -9.05 3.01
C TYR A 181 9.58 -9.95 4.21
N HIS A 182 9.81 -9.43 5.42
CA HIS A 182 9.73 -10.18 6.66
C HIS A 182 8.44 -9.85 7.38
N PHE A 183 7.39 -10.66 7.18
CA PHE A 183 6.09 -10.44 7.82
C PHE A 183 6.00 -11.06 9.22
N LEU A 184 5.16 -10.48 10.07
CA LEU A 184 4.75 -11.08 11.35
C LEU A 184 4.00 -12.41 11.11
N ARG A 185 4.05 -13.31 12.10
CA ARG A 185 3.46 -14.66 12.03
C ARG A 185 2.11 -14.73 12.72
#